data_AF-A0A4Q3YP11-F1
#
_entry.id   AF-A0A4Q3YP11-F1
#
_cell.length_a   1.000
_cell.length_b   1.000
_cell.length_c   1.000
_cell.angle_alpha   90.00
_cell.angle_beta   90.00
_cell.angle_gamma   90.00
#
_symmetry.space_group_name_H-M   'P 1'
#
loop_
_entity.id
_entity.type
_entity.pdbx_description
1 polymer ?
#
loop_
_entity_poly.entity_id
_entity_poly.type
_entity_poly.pdbx_seq_one_letter_code
_entity_poly.pdbx_strand_id
1 'polypeptide(L)'
;MTQPLRQPLALVAYALTALLLAAYALVMWWTIHPNVPDSYRAYYIDQTTTCMNQPVPGTYALGTVVSFLPDGAAAAKPLKPCGWEGPVGDGTHAVGTSSRLRFSWTEPATGPLALSLDLIAIKKDDAPVPQTVDVVVNDQK
;
A
#
# COMPACT_ATOMS: atom_id res chain seq x y z
N MET A 1 31.15 -57.20 -15.62
CA MET A 1 30.20 -57.03 -16.74
C MET A 1 29.53 -55.67 -16.59
N THR A 2 29.81 -54.80 -17.55
CA THR A 2 29.63 -53.34 -17.53
C THR A 2 28.21 -52.93 -17.91
N GLN A 3 27.64 -51.97 -17.17
CA GLN A 3 26.29 -51.42 -17.32
C GLN A 3 26.11 -50.67 -18.67
N PRO A 4 25.13 -51.03 -19.52
CA PRO A 4 24.76 -50.23 -20.68
C PRO A 4 23.44 -49.44 -20.52
N LEU A 5 22.68 -49.65 -19.44
CA LEU A 5 21.33 -49.08 -19.29
C LEU A 5 21.24 -47.69 -18.62
N ARG A 6 22.35 -47.14 -18.11
CA ARG A 6 22.35 -45.83 -17.40
C ARG A 6 22.38 -44.61 -18.34
N GLN A 7 22.91 -44.75 -19.54
CA GLN A 7 23.17 -43.63 -20.45
C GLN A 7 21.91 -42.99 -21.07
N PRO A 8 20.93 -43.74 -21.63
CA PRO A 8 19.75 -43.12 -22.24
C PRO A 8 18.82 -42.49 -21.20
N LEU A 9 18.70 -43.10 -20.01
CA LEU A 9 17.89 -42.57 -18.91
C LEU A 9 18.48 -41.26 -18.37
N ALA A 10 19.80 -41.17 -18.26
CA ALA A 10 20.47 -39.94 -17.84
C ALA A 10 20.28 -38.81 -18.86
N LEU A 11 20.37 -39.11 -20.17
CA LEU A 11 20.12 -38.12 -21.22
C LEU A 11 18.67 -37.60 -21.20
N VAL A 12 17.70 -38.48 -21.00
CA VAL A 12 16.28 -38.09 -20.85
C VAL A 12 16.10 -37.22 -19.60
N ALA A 13 16.72 -37.59 -18.47
CA ALA A 13 16.66 -36.80 -17.24
C ALA A 13 17.28 -35.41 -17.41
N TYR A 14 18.43 -35.30 -18.08
CA TYR A 14 19.05 -34.00 -18.38
C TYR A 14 18.20 -33.16 -19.33
N ALA A 15 17.61 -33.76 -20.36
CA ALA A 15 16.72 -33.06 -21.29
C ALA A 15 15.47 -32.52 -20.57
N LEU A 16 14.85 -33.32 -19.71
CA LEU A 16 13.72 -32.89 -18.88
C LEU A 16 14.11 -31.76 -17.94
N THR A 17 15.27 -31.87 -17.29
CA THR A 17 15.79 -30.83 -16.38
C THR A 17 16.04 -29.51 -17.12
N ALA A 18 16.67 -29.57 -18.28
CA ALA A 18 16.93 -28.39 -19.11
C ALA A 18 15.63 -27.73 -19.58
N LEU A 19 14.63 -28.52 -19.98
CA LEU A 19 13.32 -28.02 -20.38
C LEU A 19 12.59 -27.37 -19.20
N LEU A 20 12.69 -27.96 -18.01
CA LEU A 20 12.16 -27.36 -16.79
C LEU A 20 12.83 -26.01 -16.53
N LEU A 21 14.17 -25.95 -16.53
CA LEU A 21 14.92 -24.72 -16.31
C LEU A 21 14.58 -23.64 -17.35
N ALA A 22 14.43 -24.01 -18.62
CA ALA A 22 14.01 -23.09 -19.67
C ALA A 22 12.59 -22.54 -19.41
N ALA A 23 11.66 -23.41 -18.97
CA ALA A 23 10.31 -22.98 -18.62
C ALA A 23 10.32 -22.02 -17.41
N TYR A 24 11.10 -22.31 -16.37
CA TYR A 24 11.25 -21.40 -15.21
C TYR A 24 11.86 -20.06 -15.62
N ALA A 25 12.91 -20.06 -16.46
CA ALA A 25 13.53 -18.84 -16.95
C ALA A 25 12.54 -17.99 -17.77
N LEU A 26 11.70 -18.63 -18.60
CA LEU A 26 10.67 -17.95 -19.39
C LEU A 26 9.60 -17.31 -18.50
N VAL A 27 9.10 -18.03 -17.50
CA VAL A 27 8.15 -17.47 -16.52
C VAL A 27 8.78 -16.30 -15.77
N MET A 28 10.03 -16.45 -15.32
CA MET A 28 10.74 -15.37 -14.61
C MET A 28 10.92 -14.13 -15.51
N TRP A 29 11.25 -14.33 -16.79
CA TRP A 29 11.32 -13.25 -17.76
C TRP A 29 10.00 -12.49 -17.89
N TRP A 30 8.87 -13.20 -17.99
CA TRP A 30 7.55 -12.57 -18.03
C TRP A 30 7.18 -11.82 -16.75
N THR A 31 7.62 -12.30 -15.58
CA THR A 31 7.39 -11.57 -14.32
C THR A 31 8.21 -10.27 -14.22
N ILE A 32 9.41 -10.22 -14.81
CA ILE A 32 10.28 -9.03 -14.80
C ILE A 32 9.90 -8.06 -15.92
N HIS A 33 9.42 -8.58 -17.05
CA HIS A 33 9.00 -7.81 -18.22
C HIS A 33 7.53 -8.05 -18.55
N PRO A 34 6.60 -7.62 -17.67
CA PRO A 34 5.17 -7.76 -17.94
C PRO A 34 4.80 -6.91 -19.15
N ASN A 35 4.25 -7.55 -20.18
CA ASN A 35 3.72 -6.87 -21.36
C ASN A 35 2.32 -6.32 -21.04
N VAL A 36 2.27 -5.25 -20.25
CA VAL A 36 1.05 -4.54 -19.89
C VAL A 36 1.09 -3.11 -20.43
N PRO A 37 -0.08 -2.50 -20.75
CA PRO A 37 -0.14 -1.11 -21.17
C PRO A 37 0.51 -0.18 -20.13
N ASP A 38 1.15 0.90 -20.60
CA ASP A 38 1.81 1.87 -19.71
C ASP A 38 0.86 2.47 -18.67
N SER A 39 -0.42 2.65 -19.02
CA SER A 39 -1.46 3.11 -18.10
C SER A 39 -1.73 2.12 -16.96
N TYR A 40 -1.75 0.82 -17.25
CA TYR A 40 -1.93 -0.21 -16.23
C TYR A 40 -0.69 -0.32 -15.33
N ARG A 41 0.52 -0.21 -15.90
CA ARG A 41 1.76 -0.20 -15.12
C ARG A 41 1.81 1.00 -14.18
N ALA A 42 1.45 2.19 -14.66
CA ALA A 42 1.36 3.40 -13.84
C ALA A 42 0.32 3.24 -12.72
N TYR A 43 -0.90 2.77 -13.06
CA TYR A 43 -1.93 2.48 -12.07
C TYR A 43 -1.47 1.48 -11.00
N TYR A 44 -0.83 0.38 -11.41
CA TYR A 44 -0.34 -0.64 -10.48
C TYR A 44 0.76 -0.10 -9.57
N ILE A 45 1.70 0.66 -10.11
CA ILE A 45 2.75 1.34 -9.32
C ILE A 45 2.12 2.31 -8.32
N ASP A 46 1.18 3.15 -8.76
CA ASP A 46 0.51 4.10 -7.88
C ASP A 46 -0.27 3.39 -6.75
N GLN A 47 -0.93 2.27 -7.06
CA GLN A 47 -1.68 1.50 -6.06
C GLN A 47 -0.78 0.69 -5.10
N THR A 48 0.36 0.19 -5.56
CA THR A 48 1.23 -0.70 -4.76
C THR A 48 2.33 0.04 -4.00
N THR A 49 2.78 1.20 -4.48
CA THR A 49 3.86 1.95 -3.83
C THR A 49 3.34 2.97 -2.82
N THR A 50 2.13 3.51 -3.00
CA THR A 50 1.65 4.63 -2.20
C THR A 50 0.83 4.22 -0.97
N CYS A 51 0.00 3.16 -1.06
CA CYS A 51 -1.01 2.87 -0.03
C CYS A 51 -1.28 1.37 0.25
N MET A 52 -0.24 0.61 0.60
CA MET A 52 -0.42 -0.80 0.91
C MET A 52 -1.37 -1.02 2.11
N ASN A 53 -2.26 -2.01 1.99
CA ASN A 53 -3.37 -2.26 2.91
C ASN A 53 -2.89 -3.01 4.18
N GLN A 54 -1.98 -2.41 4.92
CA GLN A 54 -1.45 -3.02 6.15
C GLN A 54 -2.39 -2.77 7.34
N PRO A 55 -2.58 -3.78 8.21
CA PRO A 55 -3.31 -3.59 9.46
C PRO A 55 -2.56 -2.61 10.36
N VAL A 56 -3.30 -1.66 10.92
CA VAL A 56 -2.78 -0.68 11.87
C VAL A 56 -2.96 -1.22 13.29
N PRO A 57 -1.91 -1.25 14.13
CA PRO A 57 -2.00 -1.79 15.49
C PRO A 57 -2.60 -0.81 16.53
N GLY A 58 -3.04 0.38 16.14
CA GLY A 58 -3.51 1.41 17.06
C GLY A 58 -4.93 1.18 17.57
N THR A 59 -5.09 1.24 18.89
CA THR A 59 -6.39 1.28 19.59
C THR A 59 -6.62 2.68 20.15
N TYR A 60 -7.82 3.23 19.96
CA TYR A 60 -8.21 4.56 20.43
C TYR A 60 -9.53 4.44 21.16
N ALA A 61 -9.75 5.24 22.21
CA ALA A 61 -11.03 5.30 22.90
C ALA A 61 -12.00 6.24 22.15
N LEU A 62 -13.29 5.90 22.13
CA LEU A 62 -14.29 6.82 21.58
C LEU A 62 -14.30 8.14 22.35
N GLY A 63 -14.47 9.24 21.63
CA GLY A 63 -14.44 10.59 22.20
C GLY A 63 -13.05 11.19 22.38
N THR A 64 -11.97 10.45 22.09
CA THR A 64 -10.62 11.03 22.11
C THR A 64 -10.34 11.86 20.87
N VAL A 65 -9.77 13.04 21.05
CA VAL A 65 -9.20 13.83 19.97
C VAL A 65 -7.75 13.39 19.76
N VAL A 66 -7.41 12.99 18.54
CA VAL A 66 -6.04 12.64 18.17
C VAL A 66 -5.43 13.80 17.40
N SER A 67 -4.44 14.45 18.00
CA SER A 67 -3.72 15.56 17.37
C SER A 67 -2.73 15.02 16.32
N PHE A 68 -2.77 15.61 15.13
CA PHE A 68 -1.82 15.36 14.04
C PHE A 68 -0.66 16.38 14.01
N LEU A 69 -0.64 17.30 14.98
CA LEU A 69 0.44 18.26 15.24
C LEU A 69 1.64 17.56 15.92
N PRO A 70 2.80 18.24 16.06
CA PRO A 70 3.99 17.64 16.67
C PRO A 70 3.78 17.07 18.08
N ASP A 71 2.88 17.64 18.86
CA ASP A 71 2.54 17.21 20.23
C ASP A 71 1.76 15.87 20.27
N GLY A 72 0.91 15.61 19.27
CA GLY A 72 0.09 14.40 19.15
C GLY A 72 0.67 13.30 18.27
N ALA A 73 1.84 13.53 17.69
CA ALA A 73 2.42 12.69 16.65
C ALA A 73 2.60 11.21 17.02
N ALA A 74 2.99 10.92 18.26
CA ALA A 74 3.14 9.56 18.74
C ALA A 74 1.80 8.80 18.72
N ALA A 75 0.72 9.47 19.14
CA ALA A 75 -0.63 8.93 19.13
C ALA A 75 -1.21 8.86 17.71
N ALA A 76 -0.87 9.79 16.80
CA ALA A 76 -1.33 9.75 15.42
C ALA A 76 -0.59 8.72 14.54
N LYS A 77 0.65 8.35 14.89
CA LYS A 77 1.49 7.44 14.09
C LYS A 77 0.80 6.15 13.65
N PRO A 78 0.07 5.42 14.50
CA PRO A 78 -0.61 4.20 14.08
C PRO A 78 -1.71 4.49 13.05
N LEU A 79 -2.47 5.59 13.19
CA LEU A 79 -3.62 5.92 12.33
C LEU A 79 -3.29 6.15 10.85
N LYS A 80 -2.00 6.26 10.52
CA LYS A 80 -1.48 6.69 9.22
C LYS A 80 -0.91 5.49 8.45
N PRO A 81 -1.75 4.58 7.92
CA PRO A 81 -1.28 3.45 7.13
C PRO A 81 -0.50 3.89 5.89
N CYS A 82 -0.86 5.03 5.29
CA CYS A 82 -0.21 5.52 4.08
C CYS A 82 -0.63 6.95 3.68
N GLY A 83 0.20 7.59 2.85
CA GLY A 83 -0.07 8.91 2.28
C GLY A 83 0.02 10.07 3.28
N TRP A 84 0.66 9.85 4.43
CA TRP A 84 0.83 10.88 5.46
C TRP A 84 2.29 11.01 5.87
N GLU A 85 2.82 12.22 5.80
CA GLU A 85 4.17 12.56 6.26
C GLU A 85 4.13 13.50 7.45
N GLY A 86 5.16 13.48 8.29
CA GLY A 86 5.24 14.28 9.50
C GLY A 86 5.10 13.49 10.81
N PRO A 87 5.15 14.17 11.97
CA PRO A 87 5.08 15.63 12.14
C PRO A 87 6.38 16.34 11.72
N VAL A 88 6.35 17.21 10.71
CA VAL A 88 7.48 18.13 10.46
C VAL A 88 6.89 19.52 10.42
N GLY A 89 7.38 20.41 11.29
CA GLY A 89 6.87 21.78 11.37
C GLY A 89 5.46 21.87 11.94
N ASP A 90 4.48 22.21 11.10
CA ASP A 90 3.11 22.59 11.43
C ASP A 90 2.11 21.42 11.46
N GLY A 91 2.56 20.18 11.25
CA GLY A 91 1.74 18.99 11.50
C GLY A 91 2.04 17.82 10.59
N THR A 92 1.05 16.93 10.46
CA THR A 92 1.06 15.82 9.51
C THR A 92 0.42 16.27 8.21
N HIS A 93 1.07 16.02 7.08
CA HIS A 93 0.63 16.45 5.76
C HIS A 93 0.17 15.26 4.95
N ALA A 94 -0.95 15.42 4.22
CA ALA A 94 -1.35 14.49 3.17
C ALA A 94 -0.39 14.66 1.99
N VAL A 95 0.23 13.57 1.54
CA VAL A 95 1.15 13.58 0.41
C VAL A 95 0.67 12.65 -0.70
N GLY A 96 0.96 13.03 -1.96
CA GLY A 96 0.51 12.30 -3.13
C GLY A 96 -0.93 12.64 -3.54
N THR A 97 -1.60 11.69 -4.21
CA THR A 97 -2.97 11.86 -4.73
C THR A 97 -4.04 11.31 -3.79
N SER A 98 -3.66 10.49 -2.80
CA SER A 98 -4.57 9.94 -1.80
C SER A 98 -3.83 9.59 -0.50
N SER A 99 -4.54 9.75 0.61
CA SER A 99 -4.06 9.43 1.96
C SER A 99 -5.16 8.70 2.69
N ARG A 100 -4.80 7.74 3.55
CA ARG A 100 -5.79 6.92 4.26
C ARG A 100 -5.58 7.02 5.75
N LEU A 101 -6.66 7.24 6.49
CA LEU A 101 -6.71 7.02 7.94
C LEU A 101 -7.42 5.70 8.21
N ARG A 102 -6.97 4.95 9.23
CA ARG A 102 -7.62 3.69 9.59
C ARG A 102 -7.86 3.60 11.09
N PHE A 103 -9.10 3.32 11.42
CA PHE A 103 -9.58 3.15 12.78
C PHE A 103 -10.08 1.71 12.93
N SER A 104 -9.84 1.11 14.10
CA SER A 104 -10.42 -0.16 14.47
C SER A 104 -11.10 -0.01 15.82
N TRP A 105 -12.24 -0.67 15.96
CA TRP A 105 -13.04 -0.65 17.18
C TRP A 105 -13.53 -2.07 17.44
N THR A 106 -13.33 -2.56 18.65
CA THR A 106 -13.57 -3.97 18.99
C THR A 106 -14.96 -4.21 19.59
N GLU A 107 -15.58 -3.17 20.14
CA GLU A 107 -16.90 -3.28 20.77
C GLU A 107 -18.03 -2.98 19.76
N PRO A 108 -19.18 -3.66 19.84
CA PRO A 108 -20.33 -3.30 19.02
C PRO A 108 -20.74 -1.85 19.31
N ALA A 109 -20.73 -0.98 18.30
CA ALA A 109 -21.26 0.37 18.46
C ALA A 109 -22.77 0.27 18.74
N THR A 110 -23.23 0.83 19.84
CA THR A 110 -24.66 0.88 20.21
C THR A 110 -25.48 1.87 19.36
N GLY A 111 -24.83 2.58 18.44
CA GLY A 111 -25.43 3.57 17.55
C GLY A 111 -24.46 4.04 16.46
N PRO A 112 -24.88 4.99 15.61
CA PRO A 112 -24.02 5.56 14.57
C PRO A 112 -22.81 6.26 15.19
N LEU A 113 -21.62 5.97 14.66
CA LEU A 113 -20.38 6.64 15.04
C LEU A 113 -20.13 7.83 14.11
N ALA A 114 -19.82 8.99 14.70
CA ALA A 114 -19.40 10.17 13.95
C ALA A 114 -17.88 10.32 14.05
N LEU A 115 -17.23 10.50 12.89
CA LEU A 115 -15.82 10.87 12.80
C LEU A 115 -15.75 12.34 12.36
N SER A 116 -15.04 13.16 13.12
CA SER A 116 -14.70 14.53 12.74
C SER A 116 -13.24 14.57 12.30
N LEU A 117 -12.99 15.27 11.20
CA LEU A 117 -11.67 15.45 10.62
C LEU A 117 -11.50 16.92 10.27
N ASP A 118 -10.54 17.58 10.92
CA ASP A 118 -10.17 18.95 10.64
C ASP A 118 -8.93 18.98 9.73
N LEU A 119 -9.06 19.63 8.57
CA LEU A 119 -8.00 19.77 7.58
C LEU A 119 -7.76 21.26 7.29
N ILE A 120 -6.49 21.62 7.14
CA ILE A 120 -6.06 22.96 6.76
C ILE A 120 -5.28 22.85 5.45
N ALA A 121 -5.62 23.69 4.47
CA ALA A 121 -4.89 23.76 3.22
C ALA A 121 -3.53 24.45 3.43
N ILE A 122 -2.46 23.78 3.01
CA ILE A 122 -1.11 24.36 2.99
C ILE A 122 -0.91 25.10 1.68
N LYS A 123 -0.58 26.39 1.76
CA LYS A 123 -0.29 27.22 0.58
C LYS A 123 1.18 27.08 0.21
N LYS A 124 1.44 26.56 -0.99
CA LYS A 124 2.73 26.64 -1.66
C LYS A 124 2.60 27.77 -2.69
N ASP A 125 3.21 28.91 -2.39
CA ASP A 125 3.15 30.18 -3.13
C ASP A 125 1.86 31.02 -2.96
N ASP A 126 1.96 32.31 -3.24
CA ASP A 126 0.90 33.31 -3.01
C ASP A 126 -0.32 33.18 -3.93
N ALA A 127 -0.29 32.27 -4.90
CA ALA A 127 -1.41 32.00 -5.79
C ALA A 127 -2.25 30.82 -5.26
N PRO A 128 -3.45 31.05 -4.70
CA PRO A 128 -4.30 29.94 -4.24
C PRO A 128 -4.81 29.14 -5.44
N VAL A 129 -4.32 27.92 -5.61
CA VAL A 129 -4.90 26.93 -6.52
C VAL A 129 -5.99 26.17 -5.74
N PRO A 130 -7.27 26.24 -6.13
CA PRO A 130 -8.31 25.45 -5.49
C PRO A 130 -8.04 23.95 -5.67
N GLN A 131 -8.13 23.19 -4.59
CA GLN A 131 -8.04 21.74 -4.61
C GLN A 131 -9.35 21.14 -4.07
N THR A 132 -9.91 20.20 -4.82
CA THR A 132 -11.06 19.42 -4.36
C THR A 132 -10.56 18.26 -3.52
N VAL A 133 -11.06 18.15 -2.29
CA VAL A 133 -10.76 17.03 -1.39
C VAL A 133 -12.00 16.17 -1.27
N ASP A 134 -11.89 14.91 -1.70
CA ASP A 134 -12.93 13.90 -1.53
C ASP A 134 -12.64 13.08 -0.27
N VAL A 135 -13.57 13.10 0.69
CA VAL A 135 -13.52 12.26 1.89
C VAL A 135 -14.39 11.04 1.65
N VAL A 136 -13.79 9.86 1.73
CA VAL A 136 -14.48 8.58 1.52
C VAL A 136 -14.34 7.73 2.79
N VAL A 137 -15.45 7.25 3.32
CA VAL A 137 -15.53 6.42 4.52
C VAL A 137 -16.11 5.06 4.14
N ASN A 138 -15.36 3.98 4.37
CA ASN A 138 -15.78 2.62 4.02
C ASN A 138 -16.30 2.50 2.58
N ASP A 139 -15.57 3.10 1.63
CA ASP A 139 -15.91 3.14 0.20
C ASP A 139 -17.22 3.91 -0.13
N GLN A 140 -17.69 4.75 0.79
CA GLN A 140 -18.83 5.65 0.60
C GLN A 140 -18.39 7.12 0.70
N LYS A 141 -18.84 7.94 -0.24
CA LYS A 141 -18.55 9.38 -0.32
C LYS A 141 -19.60 10.20 0.43
#